data_AF-A0AAD9CAN8-F1
#
_entry.id   AF-A0AAD9CAN8-F1
#
_cell.length_a   1.000
_cell.length_b   1.000
_cell.length_c   1.000
_cell.angle_alpha   90.00
_cell.angle_beta   90.00
_cell.angle_gamma   90.00
#
_symmetry.space_group_name_H-M   'P 1'
#
loop_
_entity.id
_entity.type
_entity.pdbx_description
1 polymer ?
#
loop_
_entity_poly.entity_id
_entity_poly.type
_entity_poly.pdbx_seq_one_letter_code
_entity_poly.pdbx_strand_id
1 'polypeptide(L)'
;MSRLRSAMTKGKRVGLEMVETATPKRKRSTTAVKEEESTDPSSPRSTFHTFPDPADVERLRSQLLRWYDQEQRALPWRTLAVTESDLNIRTYAVWVSEIMLQQTQVATVINYYNKWMKRWPRVQDLATATLEEVNQMWAGLGYYSRGRRLHEGAQKVVSELKGQMPRTVDSLLKQLPGVGRYTAAAVGSIALGQVTGAVDGNLIRVLCRLRAVGADSTSTAVTEALWSLANTLVDPARPGDFNQAMMELGARVCTPKGPLCSRCPVQSHCHSYHKVHVKQEKNSRKLLGKQDRKPASMPDIEDCANSGTCPLCPSEPWDDALGVLNFPRKPAKKPPRVERTLTCVVIRPGEGGEDEFLLTQRPNKGLLAGLWEFPNLLLEEKSSDLKQRRALCAQISGKLGTHLTENMFQYVGEVVHIFSHIHQTYVVHSVCLKDSDTHTENARWLSRSALQEAAVSTGVKKIVKLYDSVDGQKEQNSKDGKRQRHTGTKNDKKPNPSKKAKVSSATSGGRQLSLSSFFNKVKEEP
;
A
#
# COMPACT_ATOMS: atom_id res chain seq x y z
N MET A 1 -1.08 -11.57 74.81
CA MET A 1 -0.67 -11.31 76.21
C MET A 1 0.86 -11.28 76.30
N SER A 2 1.38 -10.30 77.03
CA SER A 2 2.64 -10.33 77.82
C SER A 2 3.92 -10.91 77.15
N ARG A 3 4.86 -10.08 76.68
CA ARG A 3 5.93 -9.39 77.46
C ARG A 3 7.19 -10.25 77.73
N LEU A 4 8.31 -9.66 77.29
CA LEU A 4 9.57 -9.42 78.01
C LEU A 4 10.47 -10.60 78.45
N ARG A 5 11.73 -10.56 77.98
CA ARG A 5 12.97 -10.12 78.69
C ARG A 5 14.15 -10.26 77.68
N SER A 6 14.85 -9.22 77.21
CA SER A 6 15.90 -8.38 77.84
C SER A 6 17.02 -9.22 78.51
N ALA A 7 18.33 -9.09 78.28
CA ALA A 7 19.23 -8.11 77.63
C ALA A 7 20.52 -8.90 77.20
N MET A 8 21.51 -8.43 76.42
CA MET A 8 22.40 -7.30 76.72
C MET A 8 23.42 -7.04 75.57
N THR A 9 23.65 -5.75 75.30
CA THR A 9 24.92 -5.07 74.93
C THR A 9 25.67 -5.41 73.64
N LYS A 10 25.66 -4.46 72.68
CA LYS A 10 26.69 -3.42 72.50
C LYS A 10 26.26 -2.46 71.38
N GLY A 11 26.23 -1.17 71.68
CA GLY A 11 25.79 -0.13 70.75
C GLY A 11 26.92 0.44 69.89
N LYS A 12 26.57 0.87 68.68
CA LYS A 12 26.94 2.19 68.15
C LYS A 12 25.97 2.55 67.02
N ARG A 13 25.19 3.61 67.25
CA ARG A 13 24.25 4.23 66.31
C ARG A 13 25.01 5.01 65.25
N VAL A 14 24.53 4.97 64.01
CA VAL A 14 24.63 6.08 63.05
C VAL A 14 23.22 6.32 62.54
N GLY A 15 22.70 7.52 62.81
CA GLY A 15 21.39 7.99 62.36
C GLY A 15 21.48 8.70 61.01
N LEU A 16 20.32 8.77 60.36
CA LEU A 16 20.02 9.62 59.20
C LEU A 16 20.36 11.08 59.47
N GLU A 17 20.83 11.78 58.44
CA GLU A 17 20.29 13.10 58.10
C GLU A 17 20.47 13.45 56.63
N MET A 18 19.51 14.23 56.14
CA MET A 18 19.30 14.71 54.78
C MET A 18 20.42 15.64 54.32
N VAL A 19 20.79 15.58 53.03
CA VAL A 19 21.55 16.66 52.39
C VAL A 19 21.04 16.88 50.96
N GLU A 20 20.44 18.05 50.75
CA GLU A 20 20.27 18.70 49.46
C GLU A 20 21.62 18.79 48.73
N THR A 21 21.68 18.47 47.44
CA THR A 21 22.83 18.89 46.62
C THR A 21 22.43 19.40 45.25
N ALA A 22 22.95 20.60 45.03
CA ALA A 22 22.82 21.48 43.89
C ALA A 22 23.24 20.90 42.53
N THR A 23 22.53 21.37 41.52
CA THR A 23 22.84 21.29 40.08
C THR A 23 24.19 21.90 39.70
N PRO A 24 24.89 21.36 38.67
CA PRO A 24 26.15 21.93 38.20
C PRO A 24 25.94 23.13 37.26
N LYS A 25 26.64 24.22 37.57
CA LYS A 25 26.74 25.45 36.78
C LYS A 25 27.45 25.19 35.44
N ARG A 26 26.80 25.50 34.32
CA ARG A 26 27.42 25.65 33.00
C ARG A 26 27.39 27.14 32.61
N LYS A 27 28.55 27.64 32.19
CA LYS A 27 28.91 29.05 31.99
C LYS A 27 27.88 29.84 31.15
N ARG A 28 27.43 30.98 31.67
CA ARG A 28 26.73 32.05 30.95
C ARG A 28 27.73 32.76 30.02
N SER A 29 27.53 32.66 28.71
CA SER A 29 27.96 33.71 27.78
C SER A 29 26.74 34.58 27.49
N THR A 30 26.82 35.84 27.89
CA THR A 30 25.87 36.90 27.53
C THR A 30 25.96 37.15 26.03
N THR A 31 24.89 36.82 25.30
CA THR A 31 24.62 37.37 23.98
C THR A 31 23.16 37.80 24.00
N ALA A 32 22.94 39.08 23.74
CA ALA A 32 21.69 39.79 23.92
C ALA A 32 20.54 39.09 23.17
N VAL A 33 19.45 38.84 23.90
CA VAL A 33 18.14 38.57 23.32
C VAL A 33 17.73 39.86 22.62
N LYS A 34 17.81 39.87 21.29
CA LYS A 34 17.02 40.78 20.49
C LYS A 34 15.62 40.19 20.49
N GLU A 35 14.69 40.86 21.16
CA GLU A 35 13.27 40.66 20.96
C GLU A 35 13.00 40.80 19.46
N GLU A 36 12.76 39.68 18.78
CA GLU A 36 12.15 39.72 17.46
C GLU A 36 10.66 39.99 17.69
N GLU A 37 10.26 41.20 17.30
CA GLU A 37 8.90 41.68 17.28
C GLU A 37 7.94 40.62 16.74
N SER A 38 6.85 40.46 17.49
CA SER A 38 5.62 39.82 17.06
C SER A 38 5.26 40.30 15.65
N THR A 39 5.41 39.42 14.67
CA THR A 39 4.89 39.65 13.33
C THR A 39 3.37 39.55 13.39
N ASP A 40 2.75 40.71 13.29
CA ASP A 40 1.33 40.93 13.06
C ASP A 40 0.81 39.98 11.94
N PRO A 41 -0.24 39.15 12.15
CA PRO A 41 -0.70 38.16 11.17
C PRO A 41 -1.48 38.76 9.99
N SER A 42 -1.32 40.06 9.70
CA SER A 42 -2.15 40.87 8.81
C SER A 42 -1.61 41.02 7.37
N SER A 43 -0.66 40.19 6.92
CA SER A 43 -0.30 40.11 5.51
C SER A 43 -1.31 39.22 4.76
N PRO A 44 -1.88 39.64 3.61
CA PRO A 44 -3.02 38.96 3.01
C PRO A 44 -2.61 37.58 2.52
N ARG A 45 -3.04 36.53 3.25
CA ARG A 45 -3.08 35.17 2.70
C ARG A 45 -3.86 35.25 1.40
N SER A 46 -3.21 34.91 0.28
CA SER A 46 -3.84 34.99 -1.04
C SER A 46 -5.20 34.28 -1.04
N THR A 47 -6.25 35.04 -1.34
CA THR A 47 -7.64 34.55 -1.47
C THR A 47 -7.83 33.70 -2.72
N PHE A 48 -6.85 33.71 -3.64
CA PHE A 48 -6.91 32.97 -4.89
C PHE A 48 -6.96 31.45 -4.66
N HIS A 49 -6.28 30.95 -3.63
CA HIS A 49 -6.24 29.52 -3.32
C HIS A 49 -7.36 29.07 -2.36
N THR A 50 -8.27 29.96 -1.96
CA THR A 50 -9.34 29.69 -0.99
C THR A 50 -10.73 29.85 -1.59
N PHE A 51 -11.77 29.52 -0.82
CA PHE A 51 -13.18 29.79 -1.14
C PHE A 51 -13.68 30.93 -0.24
N PRO A 52 -13.48 32.20 -0.62
CA PRO A 52 -13.83 33.33 0.25
C PRO A 52 -15.34 33.61 0.30
N ASP A 53 -16.08 33.25 -0.74
CA ASP A 53 -17.52 33.49 -0.85
C ASP A 53 -18.33 32.25 -0.40
N PRO A 54 -19.12 32.34 0.70
CA PRO A 54 -19.99 31.25 1.14
C PRO A 54 -21.03 30.81 0.09
N ALA A 55 -21.51 31.72 -0.76
CA ALA A 55 -22.46 31.37 -1.83
C ALA A 55 -21.80 30.48 -2.90
N ASP A 56 -20.50 30.67 -3.16
CA ASP A 56 -19.72 29.81 -4.06
C ASP A 56 -19.56 28.40 -3.47
N VAL A 57 -19.33 28.29 -2.16
CA VAL A 57 -19.25 27.01 -1.44
C VAL A 57 -20.58 26.26 -1.52
N GLU A 58 -21.70 26.94 -1.27
CA GLU A 58 -23.02 26.32 -1.27
C GLU A 58 -23.42 25.84 -2.67
N ARG A 59 -23.12 26.62 -3.71
CA ARG A 59 -23.32 26.22 -5.10
C ARG A 59 -22.47 25.01 -5.46
N LEU A 60 -21.20 24.96 -5.04
CA LEU A 60 -20.33 23.82 -5.27
C LEU A 60 -20.88 22.55 -4.61
N ARG A 61 -21.29 22.62 -3.34
CA ARG A 61 -21.93 21.51 -2.61
C ARG A 61 -23.14 20.99 -3.36
N SER A 62 -24.07 21.88 -3.72
CA SER A 62 -25.29 21.56 -4.44
C SER A 62 -25.02 20.88 -5.79
N GLN A 63 -24.09 21.40 -6.59
CA GLN A 63 -23.72 20.81 -7.89
C GLN A 63 -23.07 19.43 -7.73
N LEU A 64 -22.14 19.31 -6.78
CA LEU A 64 -21.41 18.06 -6.54
C LEU A 64 -22.32 16.95 -6.02
N LEU A 65 -23.16 17.24 -5.02
CA LEU A 65 -24.07 16.27 -4.42
C LEU A 65 -25.14 15.83 -5.43
N ARG A 66 -25.71 16.75 -6.21
CA ARG A 66 -26.66 16.39 -7.27
C ARG A 66 -26.06 15.43 -8.29
N TRP A 67 -24.82 15.68 -8.72
CA TRP A 67 -24.10 14.78 -9.61
C TRP A 67 -23.85 13.42 -8.94
N TYR A 68 -23.43 13.42 -7.67
CA TYR A 68 -23.16 12.19 -6.94
C TYR A 68 -24.40 11.32 -6.78
N ASP A 69 -25.54 11.91 -6.46
CA ASP A 69 -26.81 11.19 -6.33
C ASP A 69 -27.22 10.45 -7.62
N GLN A 70 -26.82 10.99 -8.78
CA GLN A 70 -27.10 10.40 -10.10
C GLN A 70 -26.04 9.40 -10.56
N GLU A 71 -24.76 9.64 -10.25
CA GLU A 71 -23.62 8.97 -10.89
C GLU A 71 -22.84 8.03 -9.96
N GLN A 72 -23.16 8.00 -8.66
CA GLN A 72 -22.48 7.15 -7.69
C GLN A 72 -22.59 5.66 -8.08
N ARG A 73 -21.46 4.96 -7.97
CA ARG A 73 -21.46 3.50 -8.10
C ARG A 73 -22.12 2.85 -6.89
N ALA A 74 -22.93 1.84 -7.15
CA ALA A 74 -23.35 0.88 -6.13
C ALA A 74 -22.14 0.07 -5.67
N LEU A 75 -21.77 0.23 -4.39
CA LEU A 75 -20.63 -0.44 -3.78
C LEU A 75 -21.08 -1.09 -2.46
N PRO A 76 -20.65 -2.33 -2.15
CA PRO A 76 -21.16 -3.05 -0.99
C PRO A 76 -21.04 -2.29 0.34
N TRP A 77 -19.90 -1.63 0.54
CA TRP A 77 -19.64 -0.82 1.74
C TRP A 77 -20.47 0.46 1.80
N ARG A 78 -20.87 1.04 0.65
CA ARG A 78 -21.81 2.18 0.62
C ARG A 78 -23.21 1.75 1.01
N THR A 79 -23.68 0.65 0.43
CA THR A 79 -24.98 0.08 0.76
C THR A 79 -25.06 -0.25 2.25
N LEU A 80 -24.04 -0.92 2.80
CA LEU A 80 -24.00 -1.25 4.22
C LEU A 80 -23.94 0.01 5.09
N ALA A 81 -23.15 1.02 4.73
CA ALA A 81 -23.07 2.27 5.49
C ALA A 81 -24.43 2.98 5.64
N VAL A 82 -25.32 2.84 4.67
CA VAL A 82 -26.68 3.44 4.69
C VAL A 82 -27.71 2.53 5.36
N THR A 83 -27.65 1.22 5.09
CA THR A 83 -28.71 0.28 5.49
C THR A 83 -28.53 -0.30 6.89
N GLU A 84 -27.30 -0.38 7.40
CA GLU A 84 -27.02 -0.96 8.72
C GLU A 84 -27.39 0.01 9.84
N SER A 85 -28.29 -0.38 10.74
CA SER A 85 -28.73 0.43 11.88
C SER A 85 -27.74 0.43 13.06
N ASP A 86 -27.02 -0.67 13.29
CA ASP A 86 -26.05 -0.77 14.38
C ASP A 86 -24.80 0.06 14.05
N LEU A 87 -24.59 1.11 14.84
CA LEU A 87 -23.48 2.03 14.62
C LEU A 87 -22.11 1.35 14.78
N ASN A 88 -21.96 0.33 15.63
CA ASN A 88 -20.71 -0.43 15.73
C ASN A 88 -20.43 -1.22 14.45
N ILE A 89 -21.43 -1.93 13.92
CA ILE A 89 -21.29 -2.71 12.69
C ILE A 89 -21.03 -1.75 11.51
N ARG A 90 -21.79 -0.66 11.41
CA ARG A 90 -21.61 0.37 10.38
C ARG A 90 -20.20 0.98 10.40
N THR A 91 -19.73 1.43 11.58
CA THR A 91 -18.38 2.02 11.71
C THR A 91 -17.30 1.00 11.37
N TYR A 92 -17.42 -0.25 11.84
CA TYR A 92 -16.50 -1.34 11.50
C TYR A 92 -16.46 -1.60 10.00
N ALA A 93 -17.63 -1.73 9.36
CA ALA A 93 -17.75 -2.03 7.95
C ALA A 93 -17.15 -0.94 7.05
N VAL A 94 -17.37 0.34 7.38
CA VAL A 94 -16.73 1.47 6.67
C VAL A 94 -15.22 1.48 6.92
N TRP A 95 -14.79 1.21 8.15
CA TRP A 95 -13.35 1.14 8.47
C TRP A 95 -12.65 0.03 7.67
N VAL A 96 -13.24 -1.16 7.56
CA VAL A 96 -12.71 -2.26 6.74
C VAL A 96 -12.53 -1.82 5.28
N SER A 97 -13.56 -1.22 4.66
CA SER A 97 -13.46 -0.78 3.26
C SER A 97 -12.40 0.28 3.07
N GLU A 98 -12.30 1.25 3.98
CA GLU A 98 -11.30 2.32 3.90
C GLU A 98 -9.87 1.77 4.00
N ILE A 99 -9.63 0.77 4.86
CA ILE A 99 -8.31 0.13 4.94
C ILE A 99 -8.01 -0.68 3.67
N MET A 100 -8.99 -1.40 3.12
CA MET A 100 -8.80 -2.17 1.88
C MET A 100 -8.53 -1.27 0.67
N LEU A 101 -9.22 -0.12 0.56
CA LEU A 101 -9.10 0.81 -0.56
C LEU A 101 -7.78 1.60 -0.61
N GLN A 102 -7.00 1.59 0.47
CA GLN A 102 -5.67 2.21 0.47
C GLN A 102 -4.77 1.60 -0.60
N GLN A 103 -4.43 2.37 -1.63
CA GLN A 103 -3.57 1.93 -2.74
C GLN A 103 -4.05 0.65 -3.46
N THR A 104 -5.34 0.37 -3.41
CA THR A 104 -5.95 -0.81 -4.05
C THR A 104 -7.16 -0.37 -4.87
N GLN A 105 -7.34 -0.94 -6.06
CA GLN A 105 -8.44 -0.53 -6.96
C GLN A 105 -9.79 -1.03 -6.44
N VAL A 106 -10.83 -0.21 -6.61
CA VAL A 106 -12.20 -0.51 -6.17
C VAL A 106 -12.68 -1.87 -6.70
N ALA A 107 -12.47 -2.16 -7.98
CA ALA A 107 -12.90 -3.41 -8.61
C ALA A 107 -12.29 -4.65 -7.94
N THR A 108 -11.04 -4.56 -7.48
CA THR A 108 -10.40 -5.64 -6.72
C THR A 108 -11.02 -5.77 -5.34
N VAL A 109 -11.24 -4.65 -4.64
CA VAL A 109 -11.70 -4.65 -3.24
C VAL A 109 -13.09 -5.25 -3.07
N ILE A 110 -14.00 -5.12 -4.03
CA ILE A 110 -15.38 -5.63 -3.95
C ILE A 110 -15.43 -7.09 -3.48
N ASN A 111 -14.68 -7.99 -4.14
CA ASN A 111 -14.69 -9.41 -3.82
C ASN A 111 -14.10 -9.71 -2.45
N TYR A 112 -13.03 -9.01 -2.08
CA TYR A 112 -12.39 -9.18 -0.77
C TYR A 112 -13.26 -8.68 0.37
N TYR A 113 -13.88 -7.52 0.19
CA TYR A 113 -14.79 -6.93 1.17
C TYR A 113 -15.98 -7.84 1.45
N ASN A 114 -16.63 -8.37 0.39
CA ASN A 114 -17.77 -9.27 0.56
C ASN A 114 -17.39 -10.56 1.30
N LYS A 115 -16.26 -11.19 0.95
CA LYS A 115 -15.76 -12.38 1.67
C LYS A 115 -15.41 -12.06 3.12
N TRP A 116 -14.75 -10.93 3.35
CA TRP A 116 -14.34 -10.47 4.68
C TRP A 116 -15.55 -10.23 5.58
N MET A 117 -16.50 -9.40 5.14
CA MET A 117 -17.70 -9.07 5.92
C MET A 117 -18.63 -10.27 6.10
N LYS A 118 -18.61 -11.26 5.20
CA LYS A 118 -19.31 -12.54 5.39
C LYS A 118 -18.68 -13.38 6.51
N ARG A 119 -17.34 -13.40 6.61
CA ARG A 119 -16.61 -14.18 7.61
C ARG A 119 -16.59 -13.49 8.98
N TRP A 120 -16.39 -12.18 9.00
CA TRP A 120 -16.31 -11.36 10.19
C TRP A 120 -17.25 -10.16 10.05
N PRO A 121 -18.57 -10.32 10.28
CA PRO A 121 -19.53 -9.23 10.15
C PRO A 121 -19.37 -8.17 11.24
N ARG A 122 -18.88 -8.53 12.44
CA ARG A 122 -18.67 -7.63 13.57
C ARG A 122 -17.20 -7.52 13.94
N VAL A 123 -16.84 -6.44 14.63
CA VAL A 123 -15.46 -6.21 15.11
C VAL A 123 -15.00 -7.31 16.08
N GLN A 124 -15.93 -7.87 16.87
CA GLN A 124 -15.68 -8.98 17.78
C GLN A 124 -15.25 -10.23 17.02
N ASP A 125 -15.90 -10.55 15.91
CA ASP A 125 -15.60 -11.74 15.11
C ASP A 125 -14.15 -11.65 14.57
N LEU A 126 -13.77 -10.48 14.05
CA LEU A 126 -12.40 -10.23 13.61
C LEU A 126 -11.39 -10.29 14.77
N ALA A 127 -11.74 -9.76 15.95
CA ALA A 127 -10.84 -9.76 17.11
C ALA A 127 -10.50 -11.17 17.61
N THR A 128 -11.39 -12.14 17.41
CA THR A 128 -11.17 -13.55 17.77
C THR A 128 -10.39 -14.33 16.72
N ALA A 129 -10.19 -13.78 15.52
CA ALA A 129 -9.49 -14.44 14.44
C ALA A 129 -7.99 -14.62 14.76
N THR A 130 -7.39 -15.63 14.16
CA THR A 130 -5.93 -15.76 14.17
C THR A 130 -5.30 -14.83 13.12
N LEU A 131 -4.04 -14.43 13.33
CA LEU A 131 -3.31 -13.66 12.32
C LEU A 131 -3.17 -14.43 10.99
N GLU A 132 -3.08 -15.76 11.07
CA GLU A 132 -3.02 -16.61 9.87
C GLU A 132 -4.32 -16.54 9.06
N GLU A 133 -5.49 -16.68 9.69
CA GLU A 133 -6.79 -16.52 9.01
C GLU A 133 -6.92 -15.12 8.38
N VAL A 134 -6.50 -14.07 9.10
CA VAL A 134 -6.49 -12.69 8.57
C VAL A 134 -5.59 -12.59 7.34
N ASN A 135 -4.39 -13.15 7.40
CA ASN A 135 -3.45 -13.15 6.28
C ASN A 135 -3.97 -13.95 5.07
N GLN A 136 -4.68 -15.06 5.31
CA GLN A 136 -5.32 -15.86 4.27
C GLN A 136 -6.44 -15.05 3.58
N MET A 137 -7.31 -14.40 4.35
CA MET A 137 -8.39 -13.55 3.81
C MET A 137 -7.86 -12.29 3.12
N TRP A 138 -6.68 -11.81 3.51
CA TRP A 138 -6.00 -10.67 2.86
C TRP A 138 -5.12 -11.07 1.67
N ALA A 139 -4.97 -12.37 1.40
CA ALA A 139 -4.02 -12.88 0.42
C ALA A 139 -4.30 -12.32 -0.99
N GLY A 140 -3.34 -11.59 -1.54
CA GLY A 140 -3.43 -10.97 -2.87
C GLY A 140 -3.85 -9.48 -2.89
N LEU A 141 -4.37 -8.92 -1.79
CA LEU A 141 -4.63 -7.47 -1.69
C LEU A 141 -3.35 -6.61 -1.62
N GLY A 142 -2.23 -7.23 -1.21
CA GLY A 142 -0.97 -6.52 -0.97
C GLY A 142 -1.00 -5.64 0.29
N TYR A 143 0.17 -5.12 0.68
CA TYR A 143 0.34 -4.31 1.90
C TYR A 143 -0.28 -4.97 3.15
N TYR A 144 0.12 -6.21 3.44
CA TYR A 144 -0.43 -7.05 4.53
C TYR A 144 -0.37 -6.41 5.92
N SER A 145 0.52 -5.44 6.13
CA SER A 145 0.55 -4.64 7.37
C SER A 145 -0.79 -3.94 7.66
N ARG A 146 -1.59 -3.64 6.63
CA ARG A 146 -2.94 -3.09 6.75
C ARG A 146 -3.92 -4.06 7.41
N GLY A 147 -4.02 -5.29 6.90
CA GLY A 147 -4.87 -6.33 7.49
C GLY A 147 -4.47 -6.66 8.93
N ARG A 148 -3.15 -6.75 9.20
CA ARG A 148 -2.63 -6.93 10.56
C ARG A 148 -3.00 -5.79 11.51
N ARG A 149 -2.82 -4.53 11.10
CA ARG A 149 -3.19 -3.36 11.93
C ARG A 149 -4.70 -3.26 12.17
N LEU A 150 -5.50 -3.61 11.16
CA LEU A 150 -6.95 -3.71 11.29
C LEU A 150 -7.34 -4.77 12.34
N HIS A 151 -6.69 -5.94 12.31
CA HIS A 151 -6.88 -6.99 13.31
C HIS A 151 -6.44 -6.55 14.72
N GLU A 152 -5.23 -5.98 14.87
CA GLU A 152 -4.74 -5.41 16.14
C GLU A 152 -5.72 -4.35 16.69
N GLY A 153 -6.28 -3.51 15.81
CA GLY A 153 -7.26 -2.52 16.21
C GLY A 153 -8.60 -3.13 16.63
N ALA A 154 -9.06 -4.20 15.97
CA ALA A 154 -10.27 -4.92 16.38
C ALA A 154 -10.09 -5.57 17.76
N GLN A 155 -8.93 -6.20 18.00
CA GLN A 155 -8.56 -6.74 19.32
C GLN A 155 -8.60 -5.65 20.40
N LYS A 156 -8.01 -4.49 20.12
CA LYS A 156 -8.03 -3.33 21.02
C LYS A 156 -9.45 -2.82 21.30
N VAL A 157 -10.32 -2.76 20.30
CA VAL A 157 -11.72 -2.37 20.48
C VAL A 157 -12.42 -3.31 21.47
N VAL A 158 -12.18 -4.61 21.38
CA VAL A 158 -12.79 -5.59 22.28
C VAL A 158 -12.19 -5.51 23.68
N SER A 159 -10.86 -5.51 23.80
CA SER A 159 -10.17 -5.60 25.10
C SER A 159 -10.19 -4.30 25.91
N GLU A 160 -10.00 -3.15 25.25
CA GLU A 160 -9.84 -1.84 25.92
C GLU A 160 -11.09 -0.97 25.80
N LEU A 161 -11.85 -1.08 24.70
CA LEU A 161 -13.04 -0.27 24.45
C LEU A 161 -14.35 -1.04 24.67
N LYS A 162 -14.29 -2.22 25.30
CA LYS A 162 -15.45 -3.06 25.66
C LYS A 162 -16.35 -3.39 24.47
N GLY A 163 -15.75 -3.56 23.29
CA GLY A 163 -16.45 -3.86 22.03
C GLY A 163 -17.18 -2.66 21.40
N GLN A 164 -17.00 -1.44 21.93
CA GLN A 164 -17.60 -0.23 21.37
C GLN A 164 -16.63 0.46 20.42
N MET A 165 -17.06 0.65 19.18
CA MET A 165 -16.32 1.42 18.18
C MET A 165 -16.22 2.90 18.62
N PRO A 166 -15.06 3.56 18.43
CA PRO A 166 -14.92 4.99 18.71
C PRO A 166 -15.95 5.83 17.96
N ARG A 167 -16.54 6.81 18.65
CA ARG A 167 -17.69 7.61 18.17
C ARG A 167 -17.31 9.00 17.66
N THR A 168 -16.02 9.31 17.57
CA THR A 168 -15.54 10.59 17.04
C THR A 168 -14.28 10.40 16.19
N VAL A 169 -14.04 11.31 15.25
CA VAL A 169 -12.82 11.36 14.42
C VAL A 169 -11.57 11.40 15.30
N ASP A 170 -11.58 12.19 16.38
CA ASP A 170 -10.47 12.28 17.32
C ASP A 170 -10.21 10.95 18.05
N SER A 171 -11.26 10.27 18.50
CA SER A 171 -11.12 8.96 19.16
C SER A 171 -10.71 7.86 18.18
N LEU A 172 -11.23 7.85 16.95
CA LEU A 172 -10.77 6.97 15.86
C LEU A 172 -9.28 7.14 15.60
N LEU A 173 -8.81 8.40 15.51
CA LEU A 173 -7.42 8.74 15.24
C LEU A 173 -6.47 8.37 16.39
N LYS A 174 -6.88 8.63 17.64
CA LYS A 174 -6.03 8.40 18.82
C LYS A 174 -6.01 6.95 19.27
N GLN A 175 -7.12 6.23 19.12
CA GLN A 175 -7.30 4.93 19.76
C GLN A 175 -7.02 3.77 18.80
N LEU A 176 -7.28 3.89 17.49
CA LEU A 176 -7.15 2.75 16.58
C LEU A 176 -5.78 2.70 15.87
N PRO A 177 -5.02 1.60 15.98
CA PRO A 177 -3.74 1.46 15.30
C PRO A 177 -3.92 1.44 13.77
N GLY A 178 -3.05 2.15 13.07
CA GLY A 178 -3.11 2.22 11.60
C GLY A 178 -4.18 3.14 11.03
N VAL A 179 -5.00 3.78 11.86
CA VAL A 179 -5.95 4.81 11.44
C VAL A 179 -5.22 6.16 11.42
N GLY A 180 -5.03 6.72 10.23
CA GLY A 180 -4.50 8.08 10.04
C GLY A 180 -5.61 9.12 9.87
N ARG A 181 -5.22 10.40 9.76
CA ARG A 181 -6.15 11.55 9.62
C ARG A 181 -7.22 11.34 8.54
N TYR A 182 -6.81 10.82 7.37
CA TYR A 182 -7.74 10.46 6.28
C TYR A 182 -8.78 9.43 6.73
N THR A 183 -8.35 8.26 7.20
CA THR A 183 -9.26 7.17 7.56
C THR A 183 -10.18 7.55 8.71
N ALA A 184 -9.68 8.28 9.71
CA ALA A 184 -10.52 8.80 10.79
C ALA A 184 -11.62 9.75 10.27
N ALA A 185 -11.27 10.67 9.37
CA ALA A 185 -12.22 11.61 8.78
C ALA A 185 -13.23 10.91 7.84
N ALA A 186 -12.77 9.96 7.02
CA ALA A 186 -13.63 9.19 6.13
C ALA A 186 -14.64 8.36 6.93
N VAL A 187 -14.17 7.57 7.90
CA VAL A 187 -15.06 6.77 8.78
C VAL A 187 -15.98 7.67 9.60
N GLY A 188 -15.47 8.76 10.17
CA GLY A 188 -16.25 9.68 11.00
C GLY A 188 -17.34 10.41 10.22
N SER A 189 -17.07 10.85 8.99
CA SER A 189 -18.08 11.50 8.16
C SER A 189 -19.10 10.52 7.59
N ILE A 190 -18.66 9.35 7.10
CA ILE A 190 -19.54 8.36 6.45
C ILE A 190 -20.39 7.60 7.48
N ALA A 191 -19.79 7.07 8.53
CA ALA A 191 -20.49 6.21 9.48
C ALA A 191 -21.14 7.00 10.62
N LEU A 192 -20.53 8.11 11.04
CA LEU A 192 -20.93 8.85 12.26
C LEU A 192 -21.55 10.23 11.96
N GLY A 193 -21.62 10.63 10.69
CA GLY A 193 -22.18 11.92 10.29
C GLY A 193 -21.39 13.14 10.77
N GLN A 194 -20.13 12.98 11.16
CA GLN A 194 -19.32 14.10 11.65
C GLN A 194 -18.91 15.04 10.50
N VAL A 195 -19.11 16.34 10.69
CA VAL A 195 -18.79 17.37 9.72
C VAL A 195 -17.27 17.60 9.68
N THR A 196 -16.58 16.80 8.87
CA THR A 196 -15.14 16.92 8.64
C THR A 196 -14.81 16.51 7.21
N GLY A 197 -13.90 17.24 6.55
CA GLY A 197 -13.41 16.89 5.23
C GLY A 197 -12.43 15.70 5.30
N ALA A 198 -12.46 14.80 4.32
CA ALA A 198 -11.56 13.64 4.26
C ALA A 198 -10.65 13.70 3.02
N VAL A 199 -9.36 13.98 3.21
CA VAL A 199 -8.41 14.22 2.09
C VAL A 199 -7.61 12.96 1.74
N ASP A 200 -7.94 12.34 0.60
CA ASP A 200 -7.16 11.24 -0.01
C ASP A 200 -6.33 11.70 -1.22
N GLY A 201 -5.64 10.76 -1.88
CA GLY A 201 -4.86 11.06 -3.08
C GLY A 201 -5.70 11.54 -4.28
N ASN A 202 -6.99 11.18 -4.34
CA ASN A 202 -7.91 11.73 -5.32
C ASN A 202 -8.26 13.18 -4.99
N LEU A 203 -8.54 13.44 -3.72
CA LEU A 203 -8.99 14.74 -3.26
C LEU A 203 -7.89 15.79 -3.30
N ILE A 204 -6.65 15.42 -2.98
CA ILE A 204 -5.47 16.28 -3.19
C ILE A 204 -5.46 16.79 -4.63
N ARG A 205 -5.64 15.91 -5.62
CA ARG A 205 -5.64 16.29 -7.04
C ARG A 205 -6.82 17.20 -7.40
N VAL A 206 -8.02 16.87 -6.92
CA VAL A 206 -9.22 17.69 -7.18
C VAL A 206 -9.04 19.09 -6.59
N LEU A 207 -8.66 19.21 -5.32
CA LEU A 207 -8.49 20.48 -4.63
C LEU A 207 -7.34 21.30 -5.22
N CYS A 208 -6.20 20.68 -5.54
CA CYS A 208 -5.11 21.39 -6.22
C CYS A 208 -5.54 21.95 -7.58
N ARG A 209 -6.43 21.28 -8.32
CA ARG A 209 -6.96 21.80 -9.59
C ARG A 209 -8.05 22.85 -9.39
N LEU A 210 -8.94 22.65 -8.42
CA LEU A 210 -10.00 23.61 -8.12
C LEU A 210 -9.43 24.98 -7.74
N ARG A 211 -8.37 24.99 -6.94
CA ARG A 211 -7.77 26.23 -6.41
C ARG A 211 -6.35 26.49 -6.92
N ALA A 212 -5.96 25.81 -8.00
CA ALA A 212 -4.66 25.96 -8.67
C ALA A 212 -3.47 25.98 -7.69
N VAL A 213 -3.45 25.06 -6.73
CA VAL A 213 -2.36 24.91 -5.75
C VAL A 213 -1.20 24.21 -6.43
N GLY A 214 -0.12 24.96 -6.66
CA GLY A 214 1.03 24.58 -7.49
C GLY A 214 2.28 24.14 -6.74
N ALA A 215 2.37 24.43 -5.45
CA ALA A 215 3.48 23.95 -4.62
C ALA A 215 3.44 22.42 -4.44
N ASP A 216 4.52 21.86 -3.89
CA ASP A 216 4.64 20.43 -3.62
C ASP A 216 3.47 19.95 -2.74
N SER A 217 2.65 19.07 -3.32
CA SER A 217 1.48 18.47 -2.64
C SER A 217 1.81 17.61 -1.42
N THR A 218 3.09 17.31 -1.17
CA THR A 218 3.59 16.60 0.02
C THR A 218 4.15 17.52 1.10
N SER A 219 4.26 18.83 0.84
CA SER A 219 4.71 19.80 1.83
C SER A 219 3.66 19.99 2.94
N THR A 220 4.12 20.31 4.16
CA THR A 220 3.23 20.56 5.31
C THR A 220 2.26 21.72 5.04
N ALA A 221 2.76 22.81 4.44
CA ALA A 221 1.94 23.99 4.13
C ALA A 221 0.79 23.66 3.17
N VAL A 222 1.09 22.94 2.08
CA VAL A 222 0.05 22.51 1.12
C VAL A 222 -0.89 21.49 1.76
N THR A 223 -0.37 20.52 2.51
CA THR A 223 -1.20 19.52 3.18
C THR A 223 -2.23 20.19 4.10
N GLU A 224 -1.82 21.11 4.98
CA GLU A 224 -2.76 21.81 5.87
C GLU A 224 -3.72 22.73 5.10
N ALA A 225 -3.28 23.39 4.03
CA ALA A 225 -4.17 24.16 3.18
C ALA A 225 -5.26 23.29 2.54
N LEU A 226 -4.91 22.11 2.02
CA LEU A 226 -5.87 21.18 1.42
C LEU A 226 -6.86 20.64 2.45
N TRP A 227 -6.42 20.34 3.67
CA TRP A 227 -7.32 19.97 4.77
C TRP A 227 -8.25 21.11 5.17
N SER A 228 -7.76 22.35 5.21
CA SER A 228 -8.58 23.53 5.48
C SER A 228 -9.65 23.74 4.39
N LEU A 229 -9.27 23.59 3.11
CA LEU A 229 -10.22 23.65 2.00
C LEU A 229 -11.28 22.55 2.11
N ALA A 230 -10.88 21.31 2.40
CA ALA A 230 -11.83 20.21 2.56
C ALA A 230 -12.82 20.47 3.71
N ASN A 231 -12.36 21.00 4.85
CA ASN A 231 -13.22 21.37 5.98
C ASN A 231 -14.11 22.58 5.69
N THR A 232 -13.66 23.52 4.84
CA THR A 232 -14.50 24.63 4.39
C THR A 232 -15.62 24.14 3.49
N LEU A 233 -15.32 23.17 2.62
CA LEU A 233 -16.24 22.68 1.59
C LEU A 233 -17.22 21.62 2.09
N VAL A 234 -16.85 20.81 3.08
CA VAL A 234 -17.69 19.69 3.53
C VAL A 234 -19.11 20.14 3.84
N ASP A 235 -20.08 19.41 3.32
CA ASP A 235 -21.49 19.71 3.53
C ASP A 235 -21.89 19.42 4.99
N PRO A 236 -22.53 20.36 5.71
CA PRO A 236 -22.92 20.15 7.10
C PRO A 236 -24.07 19.16 7.28
N ALA A 237 -24.93 18.96 6.27
CA ALA A 237 -26.07 18.06 6.34
C ALA A 237 -25.72 16.64 5.87
N ARG A 238 -24.82 16.52 4.88
CA ARG A 238 -24.42 15.26 4.24
C ARG A 238 -22.89 15.12 4.16
N PRO A 239 -22.15 15.19 5.28
CA PRO A 239 -20.68 15.22 5.25
C PRO A 239 -20.06 13.95 4.66
N GLY A 240 -20.65 12.78 4.96
CA GLY A 240 -20.23 11.50 4.40
C GLY A 240 -20.40 11.44 2.88
N ASP A 241 -21.57 11.80 2.36
CA ASP A 241 -21.82 11.82 0.92
C ASP A 241 -20.97 12.85 0.20
N PHE A 242 -20.78 14.04 0.80
CA PHE A 242 -19.91 15.06 0.22
C PHE A 242 -18.49 14.55 0.04
N ASN A 243 -17.90 13.94 1.09
CA ASN A 243 -16.55 13.37 1.01
C ASN A 243 -16.48 12.26 -0.05
N GLN A 244 -17.47 11.38 -0.11
CA GLN A 244 -17.51 10.32 -1.12
C GLN A 244 -17.69 10.86 -2.53
N ALA A 245 -18.51 11.90 -2.73
CA ALA A 245 -18.70 12.58 -4.00
C ALA A 245 -17.40 13.20 -4.51
N MET A 246 -16.68 13.85 -3.61
CA MET A 246 -15.37 14.43 -3.85
C MET A 246 -14.33 13.38 -4.28
N MET A 247 -14.29 12.21 -3.61
CA MET A 247 -13.44 11.08 -4.00
C MET A 247 -13.86 10.47 -5.35
N GLU A 248 -15.17 10.31 -5.56
CA GLU A 248 -15.75 9.78 -6.80
C GLU A 248 -15.44 10.68 -8.00
N LEU A 249 -15.53 12.00 -7.81
CA LEU A 249 -15.16 13.01 -8.80
C LEU A 249 -13.69 12.85 -9.22
N GLY A 250 -12.79 12.73 -8.24
CA GLY A 250 -11.38 12.48 -8.51
C GLY A 250 -11.15 11.14 -9.23
N ALA A 251 -11.88 10.09 -8.84
CA ALA A 251 -11.72 8.76 -9.41
C ALA A 251 -12.22 8.65 -10.86
N ARG A 252 -13.31 9.34 -11.23
CA ARG A 252 -14.01 9.14 -12.52
C ARG A 252 -13.94 10.30 -13.51
N VAL A 253 -13.79 11.53 -13.03
CA VAL A 253 -13.89 12.73 -13.86
C VAL A 253 -12.56 13.48 -13.86
N CYS A 254 -12.12 13.89 -12.68
CA CYS A 254 -10.88 14.63 -12.48
C CYS A 254 -9.71 13.64 -12.32
N THR A 255 -9.48 12.81 -13.33
CA THR A 255 -8.50 11.70 -13.32
C THR A 255 -7.05 12.20 -13.44
N PRO A 256 -6.04 11.38 -13.10
CA PRO A 256 -4.63 11.76 -13.23
C PRO A 256 -4.20 12.08 -14.66
N LYS A 257 -4.74 11.34 -15.64
CA LYS A 257 -4.49 11.53 -17.08
C LYS A 257 -5.83 11.59 -17.80
N GLY A 258 -5.98 12.54 -18.74
CA GLY A 258 -7.21 12.73 -19.50
C GLY A 258 -8.44 13.06 -18.64
N PRO A 259 -8.41 14.11 -17.80
CA PRO A 259 -9.58 14.50 -17.02
C PRO A 259 -10.72 14.97 -17.93
N LEU A 260 -11.94 14.56 -17.60
CA LEU A 260 -13.16 14.86 -18.37
C LEU A 260 -13.74 16.22 -17.96
N CYS A 261 -12.96 17.29 -18.12
CA CYS A 261 -13.33 18.62 -17.64
C CYS A 261 -14.68 19.10 -18.18
N SER A 262 -15.02 18.81 -19.43
CA SER A 262 -16.31 19.15 -20.05
C SER A 262 -17.53 18.51 -19.38
N ARG A 263 -17.33 17.41 -18.64
CA ARG A 263 -18.37 16.69 -17.89
C ARG A 263 -18.26 16.90 -16.37
N CYS A 264 -17.40 17.81 -15.93
CA CYS A 264 -17.17 18.05 -14.51
C CYS A 264 -18.32 18.88 -13.92
N PRO A 265 -19.02 18.39 -12.87
CA PRO A 265 -20.16 19.11 -12.30
C PRO A 265 -19.76 20.43 -11.62
N VAL A 266 -18.51 20.54 -11.19
CA VAL A 266 -17.95 21.72 -10.51
C VAL A 266 -16.94 22.47 -11.38
N GLN A 267 -17.05 22.32 -12.71
CA GLN A 267 -16.13 22.93 -13.68
C GLN A 267 -16.03 24.45 -13.51
N SER A 268 -17.16 25.13 -13.27
CA SER A 268 -17.22 26.58 -13.10
C SER A 268 -16.42 27.11 -11.91
N HIS A 269 -16.12 26.25 -10.94
CA HIS A 269 -15.34 26.59 -9.75
C HIS A 269 -13.83 26.31 -9.93
N CYS A 270 -13.41 25.76 -11.07
CA CYS A 270 -12.06 25.23 -11.25
C CYS A 270 -11.09 26.27 -11.81
N HIS A 271 -10.23 26.83 -10.94
CA HIS A 271 -9.24 27.82 -11.32
C HIS A 271 -8.26 27.31 -12.38
N SER A 272 -7.82 26.05 -12.29
CA SER A 272 -6.93 25.48 -13.31
C SER A 272 -7.60 25.35 -14.68
N TYR A 273 -8.90 25.02 -14.72
CA TYR A 273 -9.65 24.94 -15.97
C TYR A 273 -9.88 26.33 -16.58
N HIS A 274 -10.21 27.31 -15.76
CA HIS A 274 -10.33 28.70 -16.18
C HIS A 274 -9.01 29.21 -16.79
N LYS A 275 -7.86 28.89 -16.19
CA LYS A 275 -6.54 29.26 -16.73
C LYS A 275 -6.29 28.67 -18.13
N VAL A 276 -6.67 27.41 -18.37
CA VAL A 276 -6.61 26.79 -19.70
C VAL A 276 -7.46 27.56 -20.71
N HIS A 277 -8.71 27.86 -20.37
CA HIS A 277 -9.62 28.60 -21.25
C HIS A 277 -9.13 30.00 -21.60
N VAL A 278 -8.68 30.77 -20.60
CA VAL A 278 -8.13 32.12 -20.82
C VAL A 278 -6.93 32.06 -21.78
N LYS A 279 -6.04 31.06 -21.66
CA LYS A 279 -4.91 30.90 -22.59
C LYS A 279 -5.37 30.50 -23.99
N GLN A 280 -6.34 29.59 -24.12
CA GLN A 280 -6.93 29.21 -25.41
C GLN A 280 -7.60 30.40 -26.12
N GLU A 281 -8.38 31.21 -25.39
CA GLU A 281 -8.98 32.42 -25.92
C GLU A 281 -7.92 33.43 -26.36
N LYS A 282 -6.90 33.69 -25.53
CA LYS A 282 -5.77 34.57 -25.88
C LYS A 282 -5.07 34.09 -27.17
N ASN A 283 -4.82 32.79 -27.30
CA ASN A 283 -4.21 32.21 -28.50
C ASN A 283 -5.11 32.35 -29.73
N SER A 284 -6.41 32.12 -29.60
CA SER A 284 -7.38 32.31 -30.69
C SER A 284 -7.47 33.77 -31.15
N ARG A 285 -7.44 34.73 -30.21
CA ARG A 285 -7.50 36.17 -30.53
C ARG A 285 -6.22 36.65 -31.22
N LYS A 286 -5.05 36.16 -30.80
CA LYS A 286 -3.77 36.41 -31.48
C LYS A 286 -3.79 35.94 -32.93
N LEU A 287 -4.38 34.77 -33.20
CA LEU A 287 -4.55 34.24 -34.56
C LEU A 287 -5.53 35.08 -35.40
N LEU A 288 -6.54 35.70 -34.78
CA LEU A 288 -7.57 36.50 -35.45
C LEU A 288 -7.21 38.00 -35.61
N GLY A 289 -5.99 38.43 -35.21
CA GLY A 289 -5.51 39.81 -35.40
C GLY A 289 -6.29 40.90 -34.65
N LYS A 290 -7.09 40.55 -33.63
CA LYS A 290 -7.90 41.51 -32.86
C LYS A 290 -7.09 42.10 -31.70
N GLN A 291 -7.06 43.43 -31.57
CA GLN A 291 -6.39 44.15 -30.47
C GLN A 291 -6.95 43.77 -29.09
N ASP A 292 -6.06 43.79 -28.09
CA ASP A 292 -6.30 43.39 -26.70
C ASP A 292 -7.39 44.24 -26.02
N ARG A 293 -8.61 43.71 -25.91
CA ARG A 293 -9.50 44.06 -24.80
C ARG A 293 -9.20 43.14 -23.62
N LYS A 294 -8.88 43.75 -22.47
CA LYS A 294 -8.63 43.07 -21.18
C LYS A 294 -9.71 42.01 -20.94
N PRO A 295 -9.36 40.72 -20.75
CA PRO A 295 -10.32 39.71 -20.33
C PRO A 295 -10.96 40.11 -18.99
N ALA A 296 -12.22 39.75 -18.78
CA ALA A 296 -12.90 39.95 -17.50
C ALA A 296 -12.07 39.33 -16.36
N SER A 297 -11.79 40.14 -15.34
CA SER A 297 -10.75 39.91 -14.34
C SER A 297 -11.16 38.88 -13.29
N MET A 298 -10.78 37.62 -13.50
CA MET A 298 -10.42 36.75 -12.39
C MET A 298 -8.93 36.98 -12.08
N PRO A 299 -8.52 37.00 -10.80
CA PRO A 299 -7.11 37.14 -10.44
C PRO A 299 -6.29 36.04 -11.13
N ASP A 300 -5.17 36.37 -11.77
CA ASP A 300 -4.27 35.35 -12.32
C ASP A 300 -3.45 34.75 -11.17
N ILE A 301 -3.16 33.45 -11.23
CA ILE A 301 -2.20 32.84 -10.28
C ILE A 301 -0.84 33.53 -10.36
N GLU A 302 -0.51 34.12 -11.52
CA GLU A 302 0.70 34.92 -11.71
C GLU A 302 0.69 36.18 -10.81
N ASP A 303 -0.46 36.81 -10.57
CA ASP A 303 -0.57 37.96 -9.66
C ASP A 303 -0.28 37.54 -8.21
N CYS A 304 -0.68 36.32 -7.84
CA CYS A 304 -0.37 35.74 -6.54
C CYS A 304 1.08 35.23 -6.43
N ALA A 305 1.67 34.73 -7.51
CA ALA A 305 3.06 34.28 -7.53
C ALA A 305 4.03 35.47 -7.46
N ASN A 306 3.68 36.58 -8.10
CA ASN A 306 4.46 37.82 -8.11
C ASN A 306 4.56 38.50 -6.74
N SER A 307 3.67 38.15 -5.78
CA SER A 307 3.82 38.61 -4.40
C SER A 307 4.99 37.94 -3.66
N GLY A 308 5.61 36.89 -4.24
CA GLY A 308 6.83 36.24 -3.76
C GLY A 308 6.74 35.45 -2.46
N THR A 309 5.62 35.58 -1.74
CA THR A 309 5.45 35.08 -0.36
C THR A 309 4.47 33.92 -0.23
N CYS A 310 3.79 33.51 -1.31
CA CYS A 310 2.75 32.50 -1.23
C CYS A 310 3.32 31.06 -1.21
N PRO A 311 3.13 30.28 -0.12
CA PRO A 311 3.64 28.91 -0.03
C PRO A 311 2.85 27.89 -0.87
N LEU A 312 1.80 28.33 -1.56
CA LEU A 312 0.89 27.48 -2.37
C LEU A 312 1.09 27.67 -3.88
N CYS A 313 1.79 28.74 -4.28
CA CYS A 313 2.09 29.03 -5.67
C CYS A 313 3.07 28.01 -6.26
N PRO A 314 2.98 27.74 -7.57
CA PRO A 314 3.94 26.89 -8.26
C PRO A 314 5.35 27.50 -8.24
N SER A 315 6.36 26.64 -8.08
CA SER A 315 7.77 27.04 -8.15
C SER A 315 8.31 27.13 -9.59
N GLU A 316 7.69 26.43 -10.54
CA GLU A 316 8.08 26.45 -11.95
C GLU A 316 6.92 27.01 -12.79
N PRO A 317 7.17 27.54 -13.99
CA PRO A 317 6.13 28.17 -14.81
C PRO A 317 5.04 27.17 -15.23
N TRP A 318 3.91 27.71 -15.67
CA TRP A 318 2.80 26.93 -16.24
C TRP A 318 3.17 26.42 -17.63
N ASP A 319 2.98 25.12 -17.88
CA ASP A 319 3.14 24.51 -19.20
C ASP A 319 1.78 24.40 -19.91
N ASP A 320 1.62 25.12 -21.02
CA ASP A 320 0.39 25.15 -21.81
C ASP A 320 0.02 23.76 -22.39
N ALA A 321 0.99 22.88 -22.64
CA ALA A 321 0.74 21.54 -23.16
C ALA A 321 0.10 20.60 -22.10
N LEU A 322 0.33 20.87 -20.82
CA LEU A 322 -0.23 20.09 -19.71
C LEU A 322 -1.64 20.55 -19.33
N GLY A 323 -1.96 21.83 -19.52
CA GLY A 323 -3.24 22.41 -19.09
C GLY A 323 -3.53 22.13 -17.62
N VAL A 324 -4.70 21.59 -17.27
CA VAL A 324 -5.03 21.25 -15.86
C VAL A 324 -4.08 20.18 -15.24
N LEU A 325 -3.29 19.47 -16.06
CA LEU A 325 -2.32 18.48 -15.59
C LEU A 325 -1.07 19.11 -14.96
N ASN A 326 -0.92 20.44 -15.03
CA ASN A 326 0.05 21.19 -14.21
C ASN A 326 -0.16 20.97 -12.70
N PHE A 327 -1.34 20.49 -12.28
CA PHE A 327 -1.69 20.29 -10.87
C PHE A 327 -2.23 18.85 -10.61
N PRO A 328 -1.88 18.23 -9.47
CA PRO A 328 -0.91 18.69 -8.47
C PRO A 328 0.52 18.49 -8.94
N ARG A 329 1.44 19.34 -8.49
CA ARG A 329 2.87 19.08 -8.64
C ARG A 329 3.33 18.07 -7.60
N LYS A 330 4.12 17.10 -8.04
CA LYS A 330 4.65 16.03 -7.21
C LYS A 330 6.17 15.99 -7.34
N PRO A 331 6.88 15.73 -6.24
CA PRO A 331 8.32 15.59 -6.27
C PRO A 331 8.68 14.32 -7.05
N ALA A 332 9.88 14.33 -7.64
CA ALA A 332 10.45 13.14 -8.26
C ALA A 332 10.57 12.02 -7.22
N LYS A 333 10.14 10.80 -7.59
CA LYS A 333 10.25 9.63 -6.71
C LYS A 333 11.70 9.16 -6.65
N LYS A 334 12.19 8.85 -5.44
CA LYS A 334 13.48 8.17 -5.26
C LYS A 334 13.44 6.78 -5.90
N PRO A 335 14.56 6.30 -6.48
CA PRO A 335 14.62 4.96 -7.03
C PRO A 335 14.45 3.91 -5.93
N PRO A 336 13.75 2.80 -6.20
CA PRO A 336 13.61 1.69 -5.26
C PRO A 336 14.94 0.98 -5.05
N ARG A 337 15.12 0.36 -3.88
CA ARG A 337 16.30 -0.47 -3.59
C ARG A 337 16.25 -1.75 -4.42
N VAL A 338 17.39 -2.32 -4.76
CA VAL A 338 17.49 -3.60 -5.47
C VAL A 338 18.01 -4.65 -4.51
N GLU A 339 17.31 -5.77 -4.39
CA GLU A 339 17.65 -6.87 -3.47
C GLU A 339 17.64 -8.20 -4.24
N ARG A 340 18.61 -9.07 -3.95
CA ARG A 340 18.64 -10.46 -4.46
C ARG A 340 18.58 -11.42 -3.30
N THR A 341 17.78 -12.47 -3.40
CA THR A 341 17.60 -13.47 -2.34
C THR A 341 17.68 -14.87 -2.92
N LEU A 342 18.56 -15.70 -2.35
CA LEU A 342 18.61 -17.13 -2.65
C LEU A 342 17.42 -17.81 -1.99
N THR A 343 16.66 -18.61 -2.73
CA THR A 343 15.46 -19.30 -2.23
C THR A 343 15.49 -20.76 -2.65
N CYS A 344 15.07 -21.67 -1.76
CA CYS A 344 15.03 -23.10 -2.06
C CYS A 344 13.62 -23.67 -1.93
N VAL A 345 13.14 -24.29 -3.01
CA VAL A 345 11.95 -25.14 -3.01
C VAL A 345 12.36 -26.53 -2.52
N VAL A 346 12.06 -26.82 -1.25
CA VAL A 346 12.35 -28.12 -0.63
C VAL A 346 11.10 -28.98 -0.72
N ILE A 347 11.25 -30.20 -1.25
CA ILE A 347 10.14 -31.09 -1.60
C ILE A 347 10.37 -32.45 -0.97
N ARG A 348 9.30 -33.10 -0.50
CA ARG A 348 9.30 -34.50 -0.09
C ARG A 348 8.04 -35.22 -0.61
N PRO A 349 8.08 -36.56 -0.74
CA PRO A 349 6.86 -37.34 -0.92
C PRO A 349 5.94 -37.18 0.30
N GLY A 350 4.70 -36.75 0.07
CA GLY A 350 3.65 -36.66 1.07
C GLY A 350 2.80 -37.91 1.19
N GLU A 351 1.84 -37.89 2.11
CA GLU A 351 0.83 -38.94 2.23
C GLU A 351 -0.01 -39.03 0.93
N GLY A 352 -0.14 -40.23 0.37
CA GLY A 352 -0.88 -40.46 -0.88
C GLY A 352 -0.09 -40.21 -2.17
N GLY A 353 1.22 -39.94 -2.10
CA GLY A 353 2.09 -39.82 -3.27
C GLY A 353 2.12 -38.44 -3.93
N GLU A 354 1.46 -37.45 -3.32
CA GLU A 354 1.54 -36.04 -3.71
C GLU A 354 2.77 -35.36 -3.09
N ASP A 355 3.38 -34.43 -3.82
CA ASP A 355 4.51 -33.65 -3.30
C ASP A 355 4.08 -32.68 -2.21
N GLU A 356 4.86 -32.64 -1.13
CA GLU A 356 4.77 -31.62 -0.08
C GLU A 356 5.94 -30.66 -0.14
N PHE A 357 5.65 -29.39 0.17
CA PHE A 357 6.58 -28.28 0.14
C PHE A 357 6.90 -27.79 1.54
N LEU A 358 8.18 -27.60 1.86
CA LEU A 358 8.59 -26.99 3.13
C LEU A 358 8.44 -25.47 3.05
N LEU A 359 7.66 -24.91 3.97
CA LEU A 359 7.55 -23.47 4.16
C LEU A 359 7.92 -23.08 5.58
N THR A 360 8.45 -21.86 5.70
CA THR A 360 8.77 -21.20 6.97
C THR A 360 7.91 -19.96 7.11
N GLN A 361 7.43 -19.68 8.33
CA GLN A 361 6.67 -18.48 8.59
C GLN A 361 7.61 -17.30 8.85
N ARG A 362 7.36 -16.17 8.18
CA ARG A 362 8.10 -14.92 8.41
C ARG A 362 7.80 -14.37 9.81
N PRO A 363 8.74 -13.64 10.45
CA PRO A 363 8.49 -12.95 11.71
C PRO A 363 7.23 -12.08 11.65
N ASN A 364 6.56 -11.88 12.80
CA ASN A 364 5.33 -11.06 12.89
C ASN A 364 5.55 -9.55 12.73
N LYS A 365 6.77 -9.13 12.35
CA LYS A 365 7.18 -7.75 12.09
C LYS A 365 8.03 -7.68 10.82
N GLY A 366 8.01 -6.53 10.14
CA GLY A 366 8.79 -6.28 8.93
C GLY A 366 8.06 -6.60 7.63
N LEU A 367 8.82 -6.73 6.54
CA LEU A 367 8.29 -7.00 5.19
C LEU A 367 7.59 -8.36 5.16
N LEU A 368 6.35 -8.38 4.65
CA LEU A 368 5.52 -9.59 4.53
C LEU A 368 5.32 -10.36 5.86
N ALA A 369 5.22 -9.62 6.98
CA ALA A 369 5.10 -10.18 8.32
C ALA A 369 4.02 -11.28 8.45
N GLY A 370 4.39 -12.42 9.04
CA GLY A 370 3.50 -13.56 9.31
C GLY A 370 3.06 -14.36 8.07
N LEU A 371 3.54 -14.03 6.87
CA LEU A 371 3.30 -14.84 5.67
C LEU A 371 4.21 -16.05 5.62
N TRP A 372 3.74 -17.09 4.93
CA TRP A 372 4.53 -18.28 4.63
C TRP A 372 5.42 -18.03 3.41
N GLU A 373 6.64 -18.57 3.45
CA GLU A 373 7.60 -18.50 2.35
C GLU A 373 8.51 -19.73 2.30
N PHE A 374 9.14 -19.93 1.15
CA PHE A 374 10.22 -20.90 1.04
C PHE A 374 11.45 -20.47 1.85
N PRO A 375 12.22 -21.41 2.40
CA PRO A 375 13.51 -21.12 3.02
C PRO A 375 14.38 -20.26 2.09
N ASN A 376 14.87 -19.14 2.61
CA ASN A 376 15.60 -18.16 1.81
C ASN A 376 16.67 -17.42 2.62
N LEU A 377 17.63 -16.85 1.88
CA LEU A 377 18.76 -16.10 2.38
C LEU A 377 19.00 -14.86 1.50
N LEU A 378 19.02 -13.67 2.11
CA LEU A 378 19.36 -12.43 1.40
C LEU A 378 20.82 -12.48 0.93
N LEU A 379 21.08 -12.14 -0.34
CA LEU A 379 22.42 -12.15 -0.91
C LEU A 379 23.20 -10.90 -0.48
N GLU A 380 24.43 -11.13 -0.04
CA GLU A 380 25.42 -10.09 0.24
C GLU A 380 26.37 -9.93 -0.96
N GLU A 381 26.62 -8.71 -1.40
CA GLU A 381 27.44 -8.42 -2.60
C GLU A 381 28.89 -8.91 -2.50
N LYS A 382 29.43 -9.06 -1.28
CA LYS A 382 30.84 -9.42 -1.03
C LYS A 382 31.07 -10.92 -0.83
N SER A 383 30.05 -11.76 -0.92
CA SER A 383 30.14 -13.19 -0.64
C SER A 383 30.04 -14.01 -1.92
N SER A 384 30.78 -15.12 -2.01
CA SER A 384 30.73 -16.00 -3.18
C SER A 384 29.45 -16.84 -3.21
N ASP A 385 28.96 -17.15 -4.41
CA ASP A 385 27.75 -17.96 -4.63
C ASP A 385 27.82 -19.30 -3.87
N LEU A 386 28.99 -19.94 -3.83
CA LEU A 386 29.19 -21.20 -3.11
C LEU A 386 29.03 -21.02 -1.59
N LYS A 387 29.56 -19.95 -1.02
CA LYS A 387 29.45 -19.66 0.42
C LYS A 387 28.01 -19.39 0.82
N GLN A 388 27.26 -18.68 -0.02
CA GLN A 388 25.84 -18.38 0.21
C GLN A 388 24.96 -19.62 0.04
N ARG A 389 25.23 -20.48 -0.95
CA ARG A 389 24.57 -21.78 -1.10
C ARG A 389 24.83 -22.69 0.10
N ARG A 390 26.06 -22.74 0.61
CA ARG A 390 26.39 -23.47 1.84
C ARG A 390 25.64 -22.94 3.05
N ALA A 391 25.54 -21.62 3.20
CA ALA A 391 24.78 -21.00 4.27
C ALA A 391 23.28 -21.36 4.21
N LEU A 392 22.66 -21.30 3.03
CA LEU A 392 21.27 -21.71 2.84
C LEU A 392 21.08 -23.22 3.09
N CYS A 393 22.02 -24.05 2.63
CA CYS A 393 22.02 -25.50 2.86
C CYS A 393 22.10 -25.83 4.35
N ALA A 394 22.98 -25.17 5.09
CA ALA A 394 23.11 -25.34 6.54
C ALA A 394 21.83 -24.90 7.27
N GLN A 395 21.22 -23.79 6.85
CA GLN A 395 19.95 -23.31 7.43
C GLN A 395 18.81 -24.31 7.22
N ILE A 396 18.68 -24.88 6.02
CA ILE A 396 17.65 -25.89 5.71
C ILE A 396 17.93 -27.19 6.44
N SER A 397 19.20 -27.62 6.49
CA SER A 397 19.62 -28.83 7.23
C SER A 397 19.25 -28.73 8.71
N GLY A 398 19.54 -27.60 9.34
CA GLY A 398 19.18 -27.35 10.74
C GLY A 398 17.67 -27.38 10.98
N LYS A 399 16.85 -26.88 10.02
CA LYS A 399 15.38 -26.91 10.12
C LYS A 399 14.77 -28.29 9.97
N LEU A 400 15.39 -29.16 9.18
CA LEU A 400 14.93 -30.52 8.89
C LEU A 400 15.49 -31.56 9.86
N GLY A 401 16.53 -31.22 10.62
CA GLY A 401 17.30 -32.19 11.41
C GLY A 401 18.09 -33.20 10.54
N THR A 402 18.32 -32.90 9.26
CA THR A 402 18.99 -33.80 8.29
C THR A 402 20.20 -33.13 7.68
N HIS A 403 21.25 -33.91 7.38
CA HIS A 403 22.44 -33.38 6.72
C HIS A 403 22.27 -33.30 5.19
N LEU A 404 21.98 -32.12 4.66
CA LEU A 404 21.98 -31.87 3.21
C LEU A 404 23.37 -31.41 2.73
N THR A 405 23.69 -31.70 1.48
CA THR A 405 24.91 -31.20 0.82
C THR A 405 24.56 -30.23 -0.30
N GLU A 406 25.42 -29.24 -0.57
CA GLU A 406 25.20 -28.23 -1.61
C GLU A 406 24.96 -28.82 -3.02
N ASN A 407 25.47 -30.03 -3.29
CA ASN A 407 25.34 -30.73 -4.56
C ASN A 407 23.91 -31.23 -4.82
N MET A 408 23.09 -31.36 -3.76
CA MET A 408 21.69 -31.75 -3.89
C MET A 408 20.81 -30.60 -4.41
N PHE A 409 21.30 -29.35 -4.31
CA PHE A 409 20.56 -28.17 -4.72
C PHE A 409 20.68 -27.98 -6.24
N GLN A 410 19.55 -28.00 -6.92
CA GLN A 410 19.47 -27.78 -8.35
C GLN A 410 19.02 -26.35 -8.63
N TYR A 411 19.75 -25.63 -9.48
CA TYR A 411 19.31 -24.31 -9.94
C TYR A 411 18.08 -24.45 -10.83
N VAL A 412 17.05 -23.65 -10.55
CA VAL A 412 15.77 -23.65 -11.28
C VAL A 412 15.66 -22.42 -12.19
N GLY A 413 16.02 -21.24 -11.69
CA GLY A 413 15.90 -19.98 -12.42
C GLY A 413 15.80 -18.75 -11.51
N GLU A 414 15.46 -17.60 -12.08
CA GLU A 414 15.23 -16.37 -11.32
C GLU A 414 13.78 -15.86 -11.46
N VAL A 415 13.26 -15.29 -10.38
CA VAL A 415 11.94 -14.63 -10.33
C VAL A 415 12.09 -13.18 -9.88
N VAL A 416 11.67 -12.24 -10.72
CA VAL A 416 11.60 -10.83 -10.35
C VAL A 416 10.22 -10.49 -9.75
N HIS A 417 10.26 -9.86 -8.59
CA HIS A 417 9.10 -9.37 -7.86
C HIS A 417 9.31 -7.92 -7.43
N ILE A 418 8.36 -7.05 -7.78
CA ILE A 418 8.49 -5.60 -7.58
C ILE A 418 7.56 -5.18 -6.45
N PHE A 419 8.14 -4.64 -5.40
CA PHE A 419 7.47 -3.86 -4.37
C PHE A 419 7.64 -2.37 -4.67
N SER A 420 6.80 -1.53 -4.06
CA SER A 420 6.83 -0.07 -4.28
C SER A 420 8.16 0.60 -3.90
N HIS A 421 8.97 -0.02 -3.05
CA HIS A 421 10.25 0.50 -2.55
C HIS A 421 11.42 -0.49 -2.67
N ILE A 422 11.17 -1.70 -3.17
CA ILE A 422 12.17 -2.79 -3.30
C ILE A 422 11.91 -3.52 -4.63
N HIS A 423 12.94 -3.65 -5.45
CA HIS A 423 13.00 -4.53 -6.60
C HIS A 423 13.71 -5.81 -6.18
N GLN A 424 12.94 -6.88 -5.99
CA GLN A 424 13.42 -8.15 -5.45
C GLN A 424 13.64 -9.17 -6.57
N THR A 425 14.81 -9.80 -6.60
CA THR A 425 15.07 -10.97 -7.45
C THR A 425 15.27 -12.20 -6.57
N TYR A 426 14.45 -13.23 -6.76
CA TYR A 426 14.61 -14.52 -6.13
C TYR A 426 15.44 -15.43 -7.04
N VAL A 427 16.58 -15.92 -6.55
CA VAL A 427 17.41 -16.93 -7.22
C VAL A 427 16.95 -18.29 -6.70
N VAL A 428 16.22 -19.03 -7.51
CA VAL A 428 15.48 -20.22 -7.10
C VAL A 428 16.32 -21.48 -7.31
N HIS A 429 16.47 -22.24 -6.24
CA HIS A 429 16.97 -23.61 -6.26
C HIS A 429 15.87 -24.58 -5.81
N SER A 430 16.05 -25.87 -6.06
CA SER A 430 15.19 -26.92 -5.53
C SER A 430 16.01 -28.06 -4.94
N VAL A 431 15.42 -28.78 -3.99
CA VAL A 431 15.95 -30.03 -3.45
C VAL A 431 14.79 -30.99 -3.19
N CYS A 432 14.93 -32.23 -3.64
CA CYS A 432 13.96 -33.30 -3.43
C CYS A 432 14.52 -34.27 -2.39
N LEU A 433 13.81 -34.43 -1.28
CA LEU A 433 14.13 -35.39 -0.23
C LEU A 433 13.57 -36.76 -0.60
N LYS A 434 14.22 -37.82 -0.13
CA LYS A 434 13.79 -39.21 -0.37
C LYS A 434 12.89 -39.75 0.74
N ASP A 435 13.04 -39.23 1.94
CA ASP A 435 12.35 -39.70 3.13
C ASP A 435 11.29 -38.69 3.59
N SER A 436 10.15 -39.21 4.07
CA SER A 436 9.05 -38.44 4.62
C SER A 436 9.31 -37.96 6.06
N ASP A 437 10.16 -38.67 6.81
CA ASP A 437 10.42 -38.40 8.24
C ASP A 437 11.50 -37.32 8.42
N THR A 438 11.06 -36.08 8.56
CA THR A 438 11.91 -34.96 8.96
C THR A 438 11.24 -34.22 10.11
N HIS A 439 11.96 -34.03 11.22
CA HIS A 439 11.53 -33.12 12.28
C HIS A 439 11.60 -31.68 11.76
N THR A 440 10.54 -30.90 11.92
CA THR A 440 10.50 -29.51 11.47
C THR A 440 10.36 -28.54 12.62
N GLU A 441 11.34 -27.65 12.80
CA GLU A 441 11.26 -26.56 13.75
C GLU A 441 10.86 -25.24 13.06
N ASN A 442 9.77 -24.61 13.51
CA ASN A 442 9.24 -23.35 12.96
C ASN A 442 9.06 -23.39 11.42
N ALA A 443 8.65 -24.56 10.91
CA ALA A 443 8.40 -24.82 9.50
C ALA A 443 7.21 -25.78 9.37
N ARG A 444 6.56 -25.78 8.21
CA ARG A 444 5.40 -26.62 7.92
C ARG A 444 5.52 -27.21 6.52
N TRP A 445 5.16 -28.48 6.41
CA TRP A 445 4.95 -29.13 5.12
C TRP A 445 3.53 -28.87 4.64
N LEU A 446 3.41 -28.40 3.41
CA LEU A 446 2.13 -28.12 2.76
C LEU A 446 2.04 -28.91 1.47
N SER A 447 0.93 -29.62 1.28
CA SER A 447 0.57 -30.15 -0.04
C SER A 447 0.41 -29.01 -1.05
N ARG A 448 0.41 -29.36 -2.33
CA ARG A 448 0.18 -28.39 -3.42
C ARG A 448 -1.12 -27.61 -3.26
N SER A 449 -2.22 -28.28 -2.87
CA SER A 449 -3.51 -27.61 -2.64
C SER A 449 -3.45 -26.66 -1.44
N ALA A 450 -2.89 -27.11 -0.32
CA ALA A 450 -2.73 -26.29 0.88
C ALA A 450 -1.84 -25.06 0.62
N LEU A 451 -0.80 -25.19 -0.20
CA LEU A 451 0.06 -24.07 -0.58
C LEU A 451 -0.66 -22.99 -1.41
N GLN A 452 -1.64 -23.38 -2.25
CA GLN A 452 -2.42 -22.42 -3.03
C GLN A 452 -3.32 -21.55 -2.16
N GLU A 453 -3.83 -22.13 -1.08
CA GLU A 453 -4.70 -21.48 -0.08
C GLU A 453 -3.92 -20.76 1.02
N ALA A 454 -2.66 -21.15 1.24
CA ALA A 454 -1.81 -20.55 2.25
C ALA A 454 -1.58 -19.04 2.01
N ALA A 455 -1.39 -18.32 3.10
CA ALA A 455 -1.07 -16.90 3.08
C ALA A 455 0.38 -16.67 2.63
N VAL A 456 0.61 -16.78 1.33
CA VAL A 456 1.91 -16.57 0.67
C VAL A 456 1.91 -15.31 -0.19
N SER A 457 3.09 -14.74 -0.42
CA SER A 457 3.22 -13.58 -1.31
C SER A 457 3.01 -13.97 -2.78
N THR A 458 2.68 -13.00 -3.64
CA THR A 458 2.64 -13.24 -5.09
C THR A 458 4.02 -13.58 -5.66
N GLY A 459 5.12 -13.20 -4.98
CA GLY A 459 6.47 -13.68 -5.27
C GLY A 459 6.61 -15.19 -5.10
N VAL A 460 6.13 -15.74 -3.98
CA VAL A 460 6.13 -17.20 -3.73
C VAL A 460 5.28 -17.93 -4.78
N LYS A 461 4.10 -17.41 -5.13
CA LYS A 461 3.27 -18.01 -6.19
C LYS A 461 3.98 -18.07 -7.55
N LYS A 462 4.80 -17.06 -7.87
CA LYS A 462 5.64 -17.06 -9.08
C LYS A 462 6.78 -18.10 -9.00
N ILE A 463 7.37 -18.29 -7.82
CA ILE A 463 8.41 -19.31 -7.59
C ILE A 463 7.85 -20.71 -7.83
N VAL A 464 6.67 -21.03 -7.29
CA VAL A 464 5.98 -22.31 -7.54
C VAL A 464 5.74 -22.51 -9.03
N LYS A 465 5.19 -21.51 -9.73
CA LYS A 465 4.95 -21.58 -11.18
C LYS A 465 6.23 -21.82 -11.98
N LEU A 466 7.34 -21.18 -11.59
CA LEU A 466 8.64 -21.40 -12.23
C LEU A 466 9.11 -22.84 -12.01
N TYR A 467 9.06 -23.32 -10.77
CA TYR A 467 9.42 -24.70 -10.42
C TYR A 467 8.62 -25.71 -11.25
N ASP A 468 7.29 -25.59 -11.26
CA ASP A 468 6.40 -26.49 -12.01
C ASP A 468 6.73 -26.54 -13.51
N SER A 469 7.10 -25.40 -14.09
CA SER A 469 7.45 -25.34 -15.51
C SER A 469 8.73 -26.07 -15.86
N VAL A 470 9.70 -26.10 -14.95
CA VAL A 470 10.99 -26.80 -15.12
C VAL A 470 10.83 -28.28 -14.81
N ASP A 471 10.05 -28.61 -13.80
CA ASP A 471 9.82 -30.00 -13.37
C ASP A 471 9.00 -30.78 -14.40
N GLY A 472 7.92 -30.19 -14.93
CA GLY A 472 7.13 -30.80 -16.01
C GLY A 472 7.95 -31.04 -17.30
N GLN A 473 8.97 -30.23 -17.57
CA GLN A 473 9.91 -30.47 -18.68
C GLN A 473 10.86 -31.65 -18.41
N LYS A 474 11.28 -31.86 -17.15
CA LYS A 474 12.11 -33.02 -16.78
C LYS A 474 11.33 -34.32 -16.91
N GLU A 475 10.05 -34.35 -16.52
CA GLU A 475 9.20 -35.53 -16.70
C GLU A 475 8.97 -35.86 -18.18
N GLN A 476 8.68 -34.87 -19.02
CA GLN A 476 8.49 -35.06 -20.46
C GLN A 476 9.77 -35.56 -21.14
N ASN A 477 10.93 -34.96 -20.85
CA ASN A 477 12.21 -35.43 -21.37
C ASN A 477 12.57 -36.83 -20.85
N SER A 478 12.16 -37.22 -19.64
CA SER A 478 12.35 -38.59 -19.13
C SER A 478 11.46 -39.63 -19.83
N LYS A 479 10.23 -39.24 -20.23
CA LYS A 479 9.28 -40.09 -20.96
C LYS A 479 9.68 -40.24 -22.43
N ASP A 480 10.19 -39.19 -23.06
CA ASP A 480 10.74 -39.25 -24.43
C ASP A 480 12.07 -40.00 -24.48
N GLY A 481 12.92 -39.88 -23.44
CA GLY A 481 14.12 -40.70 -23.28
C GLY A 481 13.83 -42.20 -23.08
N LYS A 482 12.68 -42.55 -22.50
CA LYS A 482 12.20 -43.95 -22.40
C LYS A 482 11.59 -44.50 -23.69
N ARG A 483 11.20 -43.64 -24.64
CA ARG A 483 10.72 -44.05 -25.97
C ARG A 483 11.83 -44.32 -27.00
N GLN A 484 13.09 -44.00 -26.70
CA GLN A 484 14.24 -44.25 -27.59
C GLN A 484 15.14 -45.42 -27.19
N ARG A 485 14.63 -46.39 -26.42
CA ARG A 485 15.36 -47.62 -26.09
C ARG A 485 14.51 -48.87 -26.31
N HIS A 486 14.02 -49.07 -27.53
CA HIS A 486 13.81 -50.39 -28.11
C HIS A 486 13.60 -50.29 -29.62
N THR A 487 14.63 -50.72 -30.36
CA THR A 487 14.65 -51.53 -31.59
C THR A 487 15.84 -51.08 -32.44
N GLY A 488 16.94 -51.84 -32.36
CA GLY A 488 17.97 -51.80 -33.38
C GLY A 488 17.61 -52.77 -34.50
N THR A 489 17.62 -52.31 -35.74
CA THR A 489 18.13 -53.13 -36.86
C THR A 489 18.67 -52.22 -37.96
N LYS A 490 19.84 -52.62 -38.47
CA LYS A 490 20.67 -51.98 -39.48
C LYS A 490 19.92 -51.69 -40.78
N ASN A 491 20.26 -50.57 -41.44
CA ASN A 491 20.53 -50.63 -42.87
C ASN A 491 21.48 -49.51 -43.33
N ASP A 492 22.48 -49.92 -44.09
CA ASP A 492 23.50 -49.12 -44.75
C ASP A 492 22.90 -48.17 -45.80
N LYS A 493 23.38 -46.93 -45.84
CA LYS A 493 23.70 -46.21 -47.09
C LYS A 493 24.52 -44.94 -46.82
N LYS A 494 25.67 -44.85 -47.50
CA LYS A 494 26.63 -43.74 -47.50
C LYS A 494 26.10 -42.49 -48.25
N PRO A 495 26.74 -41.31 -48.05
CA PRO A 495 26.16 -39.98 -48.23
C PRO A 495 26.69 -39.24 -49.47
N ASN A 496 26.01 -38.16 -49.91
CA ASN A 496 26.65 -36.98 -50.52
C ASN A 496 25.68 -35.76 -50.65
N PRO A 497 26.12 -34.52 -50.99
CA PRO A 497 26.24 -33.44 -50.02
C PRO A 497 25.54 -32.12 -50.44
N SER A 498 25.74 -31.07 -49.63
CA SER A 498 25.57 -29.62 -49.92
C SER A 498 24.28 -28.95 -49.42
N LYS A 499 24.40 -28.06 -48.43
CA LYS A 499 24.55 -26.60 -48.66
C LYS A 499 24.94 -25.86 -47.37
N LYS A 500 25.79 -24.85 -47.56
CA LYS A 500 26.53 -24.07 -46.57
C LYS A 500 25.65 -23.12 -45.74
N ALA A 501 26.02 -23.04 -44.47
CA ALA A 501 26.04 -21.91 -43.52
C ALA A 501 25.46 -20.55 -43.92
N LYS A 502 24.72 -19.96 -42.97
CA LYS A 502 24.89 -18.56 -42.57
C LYS A 502 24.75 -18.42 -41.05
N VAL A 503 25.78 -17.83 -40.45
CA VAL A 503 25.94 -17.49 -39.04
C VAL A 503 25.25 -16.15 -38.78
N SER A 504 24.45 -16.04 -37.72
CA SER A 504 24.25 -14.76 -37.03
C SER A 504 23.90 -14.96 -35.55
N SER A 505 24.56 -14.15 -34.74
CA SER A 505 24.72 -14.13 -33.29
C SER A 505 23.45 -14.09 -32.44
N ALA A 506 23.57 -14.75 -31.29
CA ALA A 506 22.62 -14.79 -30.18
C ALA A 506 22.34 -13.43 -29.53
N THR A 507 21.09 -13.20 -29.14
CA THR A 507 20.69 -12.37 -28.01
C THR A 507 19.57 -13.08 -27.26
N SER A 508 19.78 -13.26 -25.96
CA SER A 508 18.94 -14.03 -25.03
C SER A 508 17.64 -13.30 -24.70
N GLY A 509 16.54 -13.71 -25.35
CA GLY A 509 15.19 -13.26 -25.01
C GLY A 509 14.59 -14.08 -23.88
N GLY A 510 14.56 -13.53 -22.66
CA GLY A 510 13.80 -14.07 -21.55
C GLY A 510 12.29 -13.98 -21.83
N ARG A 511 11.61 -15.13 -21.88
CA ARG A 511 10.15 -15.21 -22.05
C ARG A 511 9.44 -14.74 -20.78
N GLN A 512 8.93 -13.51 -20.81
CA GLN A 512 8.04 -12.95 -19.81
C GLN A 512 6.66 -13.63 -19.90
N LEU A 513 6.27 -14.37 -18.85
CA LEU A 513 4.93 -14.96 -18.76
C LEU A 513 3.94 -13.92 -18.20
N SER A 514 2.95 -13.54 -19.01
CA SER A 514 1.89 -12.59 -18.64
C SER A 514 0.76 -13.26 -17.83
N LEU A 515 0.01 -12.45 -17.10
CA LEU A 515 -0.97 -12.81 -16.05
C LEU A 515 -2.36 -13.25 -16.54
N SER A 516 -2.59 -13.38 -17.84
CA SER A 516 -3.94 -13.57 -18.39
C SER A 516 -4.53 -14.98 -18.21
N SER A 517 -3.75 -15.97 -17.74
CA SER A 517 -4.23 -17.36 -17.62
C SER A 517 -4.92 -17.70 -16.29
N PHE A 518 -5.12 -16.74 -15.38
CA PHE A 518 -5.60 -17.02 -14.01
C PHE A 518 -7.11 -16.77 -13.77
N PHE A 519 -7.87 -16.28 -14.76
CA PHE A 519 -9.26 -15.84 -14.52
C PHE A 519 -10.37 -16.59 -15.27
N ASN A 520 -10.09 -17.59 -16.10
CA ASN A 520 -11.15 -18.35 -16.77
C ASN A 520 -11.12 -19.82 -16.37
N LYS A 521 -12.00 -20.19 -15.43
CA LYS A 521 -12.83 -21.41 -15.41
C LYS A 521 -13.56 -21.49 -14.06
N VAL A 522 -14.72 -20.86 -13.98
CA VAL A 522 -15.82 -21.39 -13.14
C VAL A 522 -16.81 -21.96 -14.14
N LYS A 523 -16.97 -23.29 -14.11
CA LYS A 523 -18.03 -23.97 -14.85
C LYS A 523 -19.36 -23.54 -14.23
N GLU A 524 -20.23 -22.96 -15.05
CA GLU A 524 -21.67 -23.03 -14.85
C GLU A 524 -22.12 -24.47 -15.05
N GLU A 525 -23.04 -24.93 -14.21
CA GLU A 525 -24.06 -25.95 -14.51
C GLU A 525 -24.91 -26.21 -13.25
N PRO A 526 -26.19 -26.58 -13.40
CA PRO A 526 -27.29 -25.78 -13.96
C PRO A 526 -28.16 -25.13 -12.86
#